data_AF-C1MH76-F1
#
_entry.id   AF-C1MH76-F1
#
_cell.length_a   1.000
_cell.length_b   1.000
_cell.length_c   1.000
_cell.angle_alpha   90.00
_cell.angle_beta   90.00
_cell.angle_gamma   90.00
#
_symmetry.space_group_name_H-M   'P 1'
#
loop_
_entity.id
_entity.type
_entity.pdbx_description
1 polymer ?
#
loop_
_entity_poly.entity_id
_entity_poly.type
_entity_poly.pdbx_seq_one_letter_code
_entity_poly.pdbx_strand_id
1 'polypeptide(L)'
;MVSSLFSKAVFTMDTRQLPLSVVVFALSGFVSVANHAYKTSAFDHKAFVASFPATYGTKWRAGKSAAPVDVSAFAPVVLVTAAWALLYYAFLMDQSATAFVVLKDAKRKAAAEKKPTPTLADVKYGKYSKGARMRVADRTVGNYLEQSVPFLTSLWLHAAFVSPVNAAAIGWCWIAARFVYPWAYKRPFPAVFVSTLPSYACVVYLLGEVVRSVVALK
;
A
#
# COMPACT_ATOMS: atom_id res chain seq x y z
N MET A 1 16.62 -2.35 23.12
CA MET A 1 15.47 -3.19 23.53
C MET A 1 14.48 -3.45 22.39
N VAL A 2 14.18 -2.46 21.53
CA VAL A 2 13.27 -2.62 20.37
C VAL A 2 13.80 -3.58 19.29
N SER A 3 15.12 -3.59 19.01
CA SER A 3 15.69 -4.48 17.96
C SER A 3 15.69 -5.97 18.35
N SER A 4 15.81 -6.31 19.63
CA SER A 4 15.80 -7.71 20.09
C SER A 4 14.38 -8.30 20.14
N LEU A 5 13.37 -7.45 20.38
CA LEU A 5 11.94 -7.81 20.26
C LEU A 5 11.55 -8.05 18.81
N PHE A 6 12.01 -7.20 17.89
CA PHE A 6 11.76 -7.37 16.45
C PHE A 6 12.39 -8.68 15.92
N SER A 7 13.62 -8.99 16.31
CA SER A 7 14.32 -10.20 15.86
C SER A 7 13.66 -11.48 16.40
N LYS A 8 13.30 -11.54 17.69
CA LYS A 8 12.62 -12.74 18.24
C LYS A 8 11.22 -12.94 17.68
N ALA A 9 10.44 -11.87 17.48
CA ALA A 9 9.09 -11.98 16.93
C ALA A 9 9.11 -12.45 15.46
N VAL A 10 10.02 -11.93 14.64
CA VAL A 10 10.12 -12.29 13.22
C VAL A 10 10.55 -13.76 13.02
N PHE A 11 11.40 -14.32 13.89
CA PHE A 11 11.97 -15.66 13.69
C PHE A 11 11.21 -16.82 14.35
N THR A 12 10.31 -16.57 15.31
CA THR A 12 9.46 -17.61 15.95
C THR A 12 8.01 -17.63 15.44
N MET A 13 7.64 -16.74 14.52
CA MET A 13 6.27 -16.62 14.01
C MET A 13 5.85 -17.80 13.13
N ASP A 14 4.81 -18.52 13.57
CA ASP A 14 4.05 -19.42 12.69
C ASP A 14 3.27 -18.59 11.67
N THR A 15 3.87 -18.39 10.51
CA THR A 15 3.32 -17.67 9.33
C THR A 15 1.93 -18.13 8.85
N ARG A 16 1.37 -19.22 9.40
CA ARG A 16 -0.05 -19.61 9.18
C ARG A 16 -1.02 -18.57 9.76
N GLN A 17 -0.58 -17.84 10.78
CA GLN A 17 -1.27 -16.69 11.32
C GLN A 17 -0.25 -15.55 11.30
N LEU A 18 -0.34 -14.62 10.35
CA LEU A 18 0.01 -13.25 10.72
C LEU A 18 -0.97 -12.96 11.85
N PRO A 19 -0.56 -12.96 13.13
CA PRO A 19 -1.53 -12.76 14.17
C PRO A 19 -2.09 -11.39 13.87
N LEU A 20 -3.42 -11.31 13.81
CA LEU A 20 -4.14 -10.08 13.55
C LEU A 20 -3.52 -8.91 14.34
N SER A 21 -2.93 -9.19 15.51
CA SER A 21 -2.12 -8.29 16.31
C SER A 21 -0.94 -7.61 15.60
N VAL A 22 -0.11 -8.24 14.78
CA VAL A 22 1.02 -7.57 14.08
C VAL A 22 0.49 -6.64 13.00
N VAL A 23 -0.52 -7.10 12.28
CA VAL A 23 -1.26 -6.29 11.32
C VAL A 23 -1.90 -5.10 12.02
N VAL A 24 -2.60 -5.32 13.13
CA VAL A 24 -3.24 -4.29 13.95
C VAL A 24 -2.20 -3.36 14.58
N PHE A 25 -1.01 -3.84 14.94
CA PHE A 25 0.07 -3.02 15.51
C PHE A 25 0.73 -2.14 14.45
N ALA A 26 0.95 -2.68 13.24
CA ALA A 26 1.39 -1.91 12.10
C ALA A 26 0.34 -0.87 11.71
N LEU A 27 -0.94 -1.27 11.62
CA LEU A 27 -2.06 -0.37 11.36
C LEU A 27 -2.22 0.68 12.47
N SER A 28 -2.04 0.34 13.75
CA SER A 28 -2.10 1.31 14.85
C SER A 28 -0.92 2.26 14.81
N GLY A 29 0.27 1.79 14.41
CA GLY A 29 1.43 2.64 14.14
C GLY A 29 1.14 3.61 13.00
N PHE A 30 0.61 3.11 11.88
CA PHE A 30 0.20 3.95 10.75
C PHE A 30 -0.91 4.93 11.13
N VAL A 31 -1.92 4.51 11.89
CA VAL A 31 -3.00 5.38 12.39
C VAL A 31 -2.45 6.41 13.37
N SER A 32 -1.49 6.06 14.22
CA SER A 32 -0.87 7.00 15.16
C SER A 32 0.02 8.01 14.45
N VAL A 33 0.80 7.59 13.45
CA VAL A 33 1.61 8.48 12.61
C VAL A 33 0.70 9.37 11.76
N ALA A 34 -0.35 8.81 11.16
CA ALA A 34 -1.35 9.57 10.41
C ALA A 34 -2.11 10.55 11.32
N ASN A 35 -2.49 10.14 12.54
CA ASN A 35 -3.12 11.03 13.52
C ASN A 35 -2.18 12.12 14.01
N HIS A 36 -0.91 11.81 14.24
CA HIS A 36 0.06 12.80 14.66
C HIS A 36 0.28 13.81 13.54
N ALA A 37 0.52 13.32 12.32
CA ALA A 37 0.64 14.16 11.13
C ALA A 37 -0.63 14.98 10.86
N TYR A 38 -1.81 14.39 11.07
CA TYR A 38 -3.10 15.06 10.99
C TYR A 38 -3.21 16.18 12.04
N LYS A 39 -2.89 15.90 13.31
CA LYS A 39 -2.93 16.87 14.41
C LYS A 39 -1.91 18.00 14.27
N THR A 40 -0.74 17.71 13.69
CA THR A 40 0.29 18.72 13.44
C THR A 40 0.10 19.45 12.11
N SER A 41 -0.70 18.90 11.20
CA SER A 41 -1.09 19.60 9.99
C SER A 41 -2.14 20.65 10.31
N ALA A 42 -2.12 21.77 9.61
CA ALA A 42 -3.19 22.78 9.64
C ALA A 42 -4.50 22.28 8.99
N PHE A 43 -4.72 20.96 8.97
CA PHE A 43 -5.78 20.33 8.21
C PHE A 43 -7.08 20.28 9.02
N ASP A 44 -7.99 21.20 8.71
CA ASP A 44 -9.32 21.25 9.28
C ASP A 44 -10.24 20.17 8.66
N HIS A 45 -10.53 19.08 9.38
CA HIS A 45 -11.42 18.01 8.90
C HIS A 45 -12.87 18.50 8.72
N LYS A 46 -13.31 19.49 9.49
CA LYS A 46 -14.68 20.01 9.39
C LYS A 46 -14.81 20.84 8.12
N ALA A 47 -13.82 21.68 7.82
CA ALA A 47 -13.74 22.37 6.53
C ALA A 47 -13.59 21.38 5.36
N PHE A 48 -12.84 20.29 5.54
CA PHE A 48 -12.70 19.24 4.52
C PHE A 48 -14.04 18.53 4.23
N VAL A 49 -14.74 18.05 5.26
CA VAL A 49 -16.02 17.37 5.07
C VAL A 49 -17.07 18.34 4.52
N ALA A 50 -17.06 19.60 4.96
CA ALA A 50 -17.97 20.63 4.45
C ALA A 50 -17.66 21.06 3.00
N SER A 51 -16.41 20.92 2.53
CA SER A 51 -16.01 21.21 1.15
C SER A 51 -16.15 20.01 0.20
N PHE A 52 -16.62 18.87 0.70
CA PHE A 52 -16.87 17.66 -0.09
C PHE A 52 -18.38 17.52 -0.40
N PRO A 53 -18.86 17.65 -1.66
CA PRO A 53 -18.18 17.99 -2.91
C PRO A 53 -18.38 19.48 -3.30
N ALA A 54 -18.43 20.38 -2.32
CA ALA A 54 -19.01 21.72 -2.45
C ALA A 54 -18.13 22.80 -3.11
N THR A 55 -16.94 22.50 -3.64
CA THR A 55 -16.10 23.54 -4.28
C THR A 55 -15.49 23.14 -5.61
N TYR A 56 -16.34 22.98 -6.63
CA TYR A 56 -15.95 22.99 -8.05
C TYR A 56 -16.47 24.24 -8.79
N GLY A 57 -16.55 25.37 -8.09
CA GLY A 57 -17.21 26.59 -8.58
C GLY A 57 -16.33 27.81 -8.82
N THR A 58 -15.02 27.78 -8.51
CA THR A 58 -14.18 28.97 -8.74
C THR A 58 -13.76 29.04 -10.19
N LYS A 59 -14.52 29.81 -10.98
CA LYS A 59 -14.14 30.31 -12.31
C LYS A 59 -12.65 30.69 -12.30
N TRP A 60 -11.86 30.03 -13.14
CA TRP A 60 -10.47 30.40 -13.40
C TRP A 60 -10.41 31.88 -13.83
N ARG A 61 -10.01 32.77 -12.92
CA ARG A 61 -9.81 34.19 -13.25
C ARG A 61 -8.38 34.35 -13.77
N ALA A 62 -8.25 34.40 -15.09
CA ALA A 62 -7.04 34.88 -15.74
C ALA A 62 -6.82 36.36 -15.38
N GLY A 63 -5.98 36.65 -14.39
CA GLY A 63 -5.72 38.04 -14.01
C GLY A 63 -5.24 38.21 -12.58
N LYS A 64 -4.02 37.74 -12.30
CA LYS A 64 -3.01 38.24 -11.34
C LYS A 64 -1.96 37.14 -11.23
N SER A 65 -0.68 37.53 -11.13
CA SER A 65 0.45 36.61 -10.91
C SER A 65 0.02 35.50 -9.97
N ALA A 66 0.06 34.25 -10.43
CA ALA A 66 -0.34 33.11 -9.62
C ALA A 66 0.47 33.19 -8.32
N ALA A 67 -0.22 33.31 -7.19
CA ALA A 67 0.43 33.24 -5.89
C ALA A 67 1.33 31.99 -5.89
N PRO A 68 2.51 32.03 -5.24
CA PRO A 68 3.40 30.88 -5.19
C PRO A 68 2.62 29.65 -4.73
N VAL A 69 2.84 28.52 -5.42
CA VAL A 69 2.19 27.25 -5.09
C VAL A 69 2.49 26.94 -3.63
N ASP A 70 1.44 26.82 -2.81
CA ASP A 70 1.59 26.42 -1.43
C ASP A 70 1.94 24.93 -1.36
N VAL A 71 3.24 24.65 -1.28
CA VAL A 71 3.79 23.30 -1.19
C VAL A 71 3.29 22.58 0.06
N SER A 72 2.93 23.31 1.13
CA SER A 72 2.44 22.72 2.37
C SER A 72 1.10 22.00 2.17
N ALA A 73 0.29 22.42 1.19
CA ALA A 73 -0.97 21.76 0.83
C ALA A 73 -0.78 20.30 0.34
N PHE A 74 0.42 19.94 -0.12
CA PHE A 74 0.75 18.59 -0.60
C PHE A 74 1.24 17.64 0.51
N ALA A 75 1.45 18.12 1.74
CA ALA A 75 1.93 17.30 2.84
C ALA A 75 1.11 15.99 3.02
N PRO A 76 -0.24 15.99 2.95
CA PRO A 76 -1.02 14.76 3.04
C PRO A 76 -0.72 13.75 1.93
N VAL A 77 -0.46 14.21 0.70
CA VAL A 77 -0.14 13.37 -0.47
C VAL A 77 1.26 12.76 -0.34
N VAL A 78 2.21 13.52 0.20
CA VAL A 78 3.55 13.04 0.53
C VAL A 78 3.47 11.93 1.57
N LEU A 79 2.62 12.06 2.59
CA LEU A 79 2.42 11.02 3.61
C LEU A 79 1.81 9.74 3.01
N VAL A 80 0.85 9.85 2.09
CA VAL A 80 0.34 8.68 1.35
C VAL A 80 1.45 8.02 0.55
N THR A 81 2.30 8.79 -0.12
CA THR A 81 3.43 8.27 -0.90
C THR A 81 4.47 7.58 0.00
N ALA A 82 4.73 8.14 1.19
CA ALA A 82 5.60 7.51 2.19
C ALA A 82 4.99 6.20 2.70
N ALA A 83 3.69 6.17 3.00
CA ALA A 83 2.98 4.96 3.40
C ALA A 83 2.99 3.89 2.29
N TRP A 84 2.83 4.31 1.03
CA TRP A 84 2.99 3.45 -0.14
C TRP A 84 4.37 2.78 -0.17
N ALA A 85 5.44 3.55 0.04
CA ALA A 85 6.80 3.02 0.03
C ALA A 85 7.05 2.07 1.21
N LEU A 86 6.59 2.43 2.42
CA LEU A 86 6.71 1.59 3.61
C LEU A 86 5.98 0.26 3.43
N LEU A 87 4.76 0.27 2.88
CA LEU A 87 4.00 -0.95 2.62
C LEU A 87 4.69 -1.82 1.56
N TYR A 88 5.28 -1.21 0.52
CA TYR A 88 6.06 -1.94 -0.47
C TYR A 88 7.26 -2.67 0.16
N TYR A 89 8.05 -1.96 0.96
CA TYR A 89 9.19 -2.57 1.66
C TYR A 89 8.74 -3.64 2.66
N ALA A 90 7.59 -3.47 3.33
CA ALA A 90 7.02 -4.50 4.17
C ALA A 90 6.72 -5.80 3.38
N PHE A 91 6.15 -5.68 2.17
CA PHE A 91 5.91 -6.84 1.30
C PHE A 91 7.20 -7.49 0.78
N LEU A 92 8.23 -6.70 0.45
CA LEU A 92 9.56 -7.25 0.09
C LEU A 92 10.21 -8.01 1.25
N MET A 93 10.06 -7.51 2.47
CA MET A 93 10.56 -8.18 3.67
C MET A 93 9.79 -9.48 3.94
N ASP A 94 8.46 -9.49 3.79
CA ASP A 94 7.64 -10.71 3.91
C ASP A 94 8.01 -11.76 2.85
N GLN A 95 8.22 -11.34 1.60
CA GLN A 95 8.70 -12.22 0.52
C GLN A 95 10.06 -12.84 0.86
N SER A 96 11.00 -12.05 1.36
CA SER A 96 12.33 -12.53 1.76
C SER A 96 12.26 -13.48 2.95
N ALA A 97 11.52 -13.12 4.00
CA ALA A 97 11.30 -13.95 5.18
C ALA A 97 10.65 -15.29 4.81
N THR A 98 9.63 -15.26 3.93
CA THR A 98 8.96 -16.44 3.41
C THR A 98 9.94 -17.39 2.72
N ALA A 99 10.89 -16.86 1.95
CA ALA A 99 11.92 -17.69 1.31
C ALA A 99 12.82 -18.40 2.33
N PHE A 100 13.23 -17.73 3.41
CA PHE A 100 14.02 -18.37 4.46
C PHE A 100 13.23 -19.42 5.23
N VAL A 101 11.94 -19.19 5.52
CA VAL A 101 11.08 -20.18 6.17
C VAL A 101 10.90 -21.42 5.29
N VAL A 102 10.60 -21.23 3.99
CA VAL A 102 10.46 -22.33 3.04
C VAL A 102 11.77 -23.10 2.89
N LEU A 103 12.92 -22.42 2.86
CA LEU A 103 14.23 -23.06 2.82
C LEU A 103 14.48 -23.93 4.06
N LYS A 104 14.18 -23.39 5.26
CA LYS A 104 14.30 -24.14 6.52
C LYS A 104 13.43 -25.40 6.53
N ASP A 105 12.17 -25.26 6.13
CA ASP A 105 11.22 -26.38 6.04
C ASP A 105 11.70 -27.43 5.00
N ALA A 106 12.21 -26.98 3.86
CA ALA A 106 12.73 -27.85 2.80
C ALA A 106 14.00 -28.59 3.23
N LYS A 107 14.93 -27.92 3.93
CA LYS A 107 16.14 -28.55 4.48
C LYS A 107 15.80 -29.64 5.51
N ARG A 108 14.85 -29.36 6.41
CA ARG A 108 14.36 -30.37 7.38
C ARG A 108 13.78 -31.59 6.67
N LYS A 109 12.96 -31.38 5.63
CA LYS A 109 12.37 -32.46 4.84
C LYS A 109 13.41 -33.27 4.07
N ALA A 110 14.38 -32.60 3.44
CA ALA A 110 15.45 -33.26 2.71
C ALA A 110 16.33 -34.13 3.63
N ALA A 111 16.67 -33.63 4.83
CA ALA A 111 17.41 -34.40 5.84
C ALA A 111 16.65 -35.66 6.28
N ALA A 112 15.34 -35.54 6.55
CA ALA A 112 14.50 -36.69 6.91
C ALA A 112 14.39 -37.74 5.79
N GLU A 113 14.37 -37.30 4.53
CA GLU A 113 14.27 -38.16 3.35
C GLU A 113 15.65 -38.58 2.78
N LYS A 114 16.77 -38.23 3.44
CA LYS A 114 18.14 -38.44 2.96
C LYS A 114 18.39 -37.92 1.52
N LYS A 115 17.75 -36.81 1.17
CA LYS A 115 17.88 -36.13 -0.14
C LYS A 115 18.90 -34.99 -0.09
N PRO A 116 19.42 -34.54 -1.25
CA PRO A 116 20.32 -33.38 -1.31
C PRO A 116 19.74 -32.14 -0.64
N THR A 117 20.59 -31.39 0.06
CA THR A 117 20.20 -30.17 0.78
C THR A 117 19.77 -29.09 -0.22
N PRO A 118 18.52 -28.59 -0.15
CA PRO A 118 18.05 -27.54 -1.04
C PRO A 118 18.76 -26.21 -0.76
N THR A 119 18.97 -25.44 -1.83
CA THR A 119 19.58 -24.10 -1.83
C THR A 119 18.51 -23.01 -1.85
N LEU A 120 18.92 -21.76 -1.61
CA LEU A 120 18.01 -20.62 -1.75
C LEU A 120 17.56 -20.42 -3.21
N ALA A 121 18.40 -20.78 -4.19
CA ALA A 121 18.03 -20.76 -5.60
C ALA A 121 16.91 -21.76 -5.90
N ASP A 122 16.93 -22.95 -5.28
CA ASP A 122 15.84 -23.93 -5.42
C ASP A 122 14.51 -23.42 -4.88
N VAL A 123 14.57 -22.52 -3.90
CA VAL A 123 13.41 -21.88 -3.28
C VAL A 123 12.86 -20.73 -4.09
N LYS A 124 13.73 -19.85 -4.60
CA LYS A 124 13.30 -18.68 -5.38
C LYS A 124 12.97 -19.01 -6.83
N TYR A 125 13.72 -19.91 -7.45
CA TYR A 125 13.65 -20.16 -8.89
C TYR A 125 13.42 -21.62 -9.25
N GLY A 126 13.62 -22.53 -8.30
CA GLY A 126 13.51 -23.97 -8.53
C GLY A 126 12.18 -24.58 -8.11
N LYS A 127 12.23 -25.85 -7.68
CA LYS A 127 11.06 -26.67 -7.37
C LYS A 127 10.13 -26.07 -6.31
N TYR A 128 10.69 -25.35 -5.33
CA TYR A 128 9.90 -24.85 -4.19
C TYR A 128 9.25 -23.49 -4.44
N SER A 129 9.61 -22.79 -5.54
CA SER A 129 9.01 -21.49 -5.91
C SER A 129 7.50 -21.62 -6.21
N LYS A 130 7.08 -22.78 -6.71
CA LYS A 130 5.68 -23.07 -7.04
C LYS A 130 4.79 -23.32 -5.83
N GLY A 131 5.38 -23.44 -4.63
CA GLY A 131 4.66 -23.67 -3.38
C GLY A 131 3.69 -22.53 -3.06
N ALA A 132 2.53 -22.87 -2.49
CA ALA A 132 1.47 -21.89 -2.22
C ALA A 132 1.95 -20.68 -1.38
N ARG A 133 2.80 -20.93 -0.37
CA ARG A 133 3.34 -19.85 0.49
C ARG A 133 4.22 -18.87 -0.30
N MET A 134 5.14 -19.37 -1.13
CA MET A 134 6.01 -18.53 -1.95
C MET A 134 5.18 -17.76 -2.98
N ARG A 135 4.25 -18.44 -3.66
CA ARG A 135 3.36 -17.84 -4.65
C ARG A 135 2.56 -16.67 -4.08
N VAL A 136 2.04 -16.79 -2.86
CA VAL A 136 1.30 -15.69 -2.21
C VAL A 136 2.20 -14.47 -2.00
N ALA A 137 3.43 -14.68 -1.53
CA ALA A 137 4.36 -13.58 -1.28
C ALA A 137 4.81 -12.90 -2.59
N ASP A 138 5.17 -13.71 -3.60
CA ASP A 138 5.54 -13.22 -4.94
C ASP A 138 4.39 -12.44 -5.60
N ARG A 139 3.16 -12.95 -5.53
CA ARG A 139 2.00 -12.27 -6.10
C ARG A 139 1.58 -11.03 -5.33
N THR A 140 1.82 -10.99 -4.02
CA THR A 140 1.64 -9.77 -3.24
C THR A 140 2.53 -8.65 -3.74
N VAL A 141 3.84 -8.90 -3.87
CA VAL A 141 4.79 -7.90 -4.38
C VAL A 141 4.50 -7.55 -5.84
N GLY A 142 4.32 -8.56 -6.69
CA GLY A 142 4.06 -8.38 -8.12
C GLY A 142 2.80 -7.55 -8.37
N ASN A 143 1.69 -7.89 -7.71
CA ASN A 143 0.45 -7.14 -7.88
C ASN A 143 0.52 -5.73 -7.31
N TYR A 144 1.26 -5.53 -6.21
CA TYR A 144 1.49 -4.19 -5.67
C TYR A 144 2.23 -3.31 -6.69
N LEU A 145 3.30 -3.81 -7.31
CA LEU A 145 4.05 -3.10 -8.35
C LEU A 145 3.22 -2.80 -9.59
N GLU A 146 2.51 -3.81 -10.12
CA GLU A 146 1.59 -3.68 -11.26
C GLU A 146 0.58 -2.52 -11.05
N GLN A 147 0.16 -2.30 -9.81
CA GLN A 147 -0.87 -1.33 -9.45
C GLN A 147 -0.30 0.01 -8.96
N SER A 148 0.99 0.06 -8.64
CA SER A 148 1.65 1.24 -8.11
C SER A 148 1.81 2.34 -9.15
N VAL A 149 2.15 1.98 -10.40
CA VAL A 149 2.34 2.96 -11.48
C VAL A 149 1.06 3.76 -11.73
N PRO A 150 -0.11 3.15 -12.07
CA PRO A 150 -1.32 3.92 -12.30
C PRO A 150 -1.81 4.65 -11.03
N PHE A 151 -1.58 4.08 -9.84
CA PHE A 151 -1.93 4.72 -8.58
C PHE A 151 -1.12 6.01 -8.33
N LEU A 152 0.20 5.95 -8.34
CA LEU A 152 1.05 7.11 -8.05
C LEU A 152 0.84 8.21 -9.10
N THR A 153 0.75 7.84 -10.38
CA THR A 153 0.46 8.81 -11.45
C THR A 153 -0.88 9.49 -11.22
N SER A 154 -1.96 8.73 -10.98
CA SER A 154 -3.29 9.32 -10.76
C SER A 154 -3.38 10.14 -9.46
N LEU A 155 -2.73 9.69 -8.38
CA LEU A 155 -2.66 10.40 -7.10
C LEU A 155 -2.04 11.79 -7.27
N TRP A 156 -0.86 11.86 -7.90
CA TRP A 156 -0.13 13.11 -8.07
C TRP A 156 -0.79 14.04 -9.10
N LEU A 157 -1.36 13.49 -10.18
CA LEU A 157 -2.15 14.30 -11.12
C LEU A 157 -3.38 14.89 -10.45
N HIS A 158 -4.14 14.09 -9.70
CA HIS A 158 -5.31 14.60 -8.98
C HIS A 158 -4.90 15.64 -7.93
N ALA A 159 -3.79 15.43 -7.23
CA ALA A 159 -3.28 16.40 -6.28
C ALA A 159 -2.92 17.74 -6.93
N ALA A 160 -2.27 17.70 -8.09
CA ALA A 160 -1.79 18.89 -8.79
C ALA A 160 -2.91 19.67 -9.50
N PHE A 161 -3.87 18.97 -10.11
CA PHE A 161 -4.86 19.58 -11.00
C PHE A 161 -6.25 19.70 -10.40
N VAL A 162 -6.53 18.99 -9.30
CA VAL A 162 -7.88 18.88 -8.74
C VAL A 162 -7.89 19.26 -7.27
N SER A 163 -7.33 18.42 -6.39
CA SER A 163 -7.27 18.67 -4.94
C SER A 163 -6.26 17.75 -4.26
N PRO A 164 -5.22 18.27 -3.59
CA PRO A 164 -4.26 17.44 -2.85
C PRO A 164 -4.88 16.74 -1.65
N VAL A 165 -5.90 17.36 -1.03
CA VAL A 165 -6.60 16.77 0.11
C VAL A 165 -7.45 15.58 -0.32
N ASN A 166 -8.23 15.73 -1.40
CA ASN A 166 -9.03 14.63 -1.93
C ASN A 166 -8.15 13.48 -2.42
N ALA A 167 -7.06 13.82 -3.13
CA ALA A 167 -6.06 12.84 -3.56
C ALA A 167 -5.55 12.01 -2.37
N ALA A 168 -5.18 12.66 -1.26
CA ALA A 168 -4.71 11.97 -0.06
C ALA A 168 -5.77 11.06 0.57
N ALA A 169 -7.03 11.51 0.67
CA ALA A 169 -8.12 10.70 1.22
C ALA A 169 -8.32 9.39 0.43
N ILE A 170 -8.45 9.48 -0.89
CA ILE A 170 -8.58 8.32 -1.78
C ILE A 170 -7.28 7.48 -1.78
N GLY A 171 -6.13 8.13 -1.65
CA GLY A 171 -4.83 7.50 -1.49
C GLY A 171 -4.77 6.56 -0.29
N TRP A 172 -5.26 6.99 0.87
CA TRP A 172 -5.35 6.14 2.05
C TRP A 172 -6.32 4.97 1.87
N CYS A 173 -7.45 5.17 1.20
CA CYS A 173 -8.36 4.08 0.82
C CYS A 173 -7.66 3.02 -0.05
N TRP A 174 -6.86 3.46 -1.02
CA TRP A 174 -6.08 2.57 -1.87
C TRP A 174 -5.04 1.76 -1.06
N ILE A 175 -4.32 2.41 -0.13
CA ILE A 175 -3.35 1.74 0.76
C ILE A 175 -4.03 0.69 1.63
N ALA A 176 -5.17 1.02 2.23
CA ALA A 176 -5.94 0.07 3.04
C ALA A 176 -6.38 -1.16 2.21
N ALA A 177 -6.88 -0.94 0.99
CA ALA A 177 -7.24 -2.02 0.10
C ALA A 177 -6.03 -2.92 -0.23
N ARG A 178 -4.85 -2.35 -0.47
CA ARG A 178 -3.62 -3.12 -0.75
C ARG A 178 -3.10 -3.89 0.44
N PHE A 179 -3.22 -3.33 1.63
CA PHE A 179 -2.84 -3.99 2.86
C PHE A 179 -3.64 -5.30 3.07
N VAL A 180 -4.89 -5.35 2.61
CA VAL A 180 -5.76 -6.56 2.68
C VAL A 180 -5.41 -7.63 1.63
N TYR A 181 -4.67 -7.27 0.56
CA TYR A 181 -4.38 -8.16 -0.57
C TYR A 181 -3.77 -9.52 -0.20
N PRO A 182 -2.72 -9.62 0.65
CA PRO A 182 -2.07 -10.90 0.93
C PRO A 182 -3.00 -11.89 1.63
N TRP A 183 -3.94 -11.39 2.43
CA TRP A 183 -4.98 -12.20 3.06
C TRP A 183 -6.01 -12.66 2.02
N ALA A 184 -6.49 -11.73 1.19
CA ALA A 184 -7.49 -12.02 0.17
C ALA A 184 -6.99 -13.06 -0.85
N TYR A 185 -5.72 -12.98 -1.24
CA TYR A 185 -5.10 -13.89 -2.19
C TYR A 185 -4.95 -15.33 -1.67
N LYS A 186 -4.91 -15.53 -0.34
CA LYS A 186 -4.88 -16.87 0.28
C LYS A 186 -6.25 -17.56 0.25
N ARG A 187 -7.32 -16.82 0.00
CA ARG A 187 -8.70 -17.33 0.00
C ARG A 187 -9.08 -17.83 -1.39
N PRO A 188 -10.06 -18.74 -1.51
CA PRO A 188 -10.60 -19.14 -2.80
C PRO A 188 -11.10 -17.93 -3.60
N PHE A 189 -11.00 -18.01 -4.92
CA PHE A 189 -11.63 -17.05 -5.81
C PHE A 189 -13.15 -16.95 -5.51
N PRO A 190 -13.76 -15.75 -5.50
CA PRO A 190 -13.26 -14.45 -5.96
C PRO A 190 -12.71 -13.52 -4.87
N ALA A 191 -12.25 -14.04 -3.73
CA ALA A 191 -11.87 -13.20 -2.58
C ALA A 191 -10.82 -12.11 -2.89
N VAL A 192 -9.93 -12.33 -3.86
CA VAL A 192 -8.95 -11.32 -4.33
C VAL A 192 -9.60 -9.99 -4.72
N PHE A 193 -10.85 -10.00 -5.17
CA PHE A 193 -11.62 -8.82 -5.55
C PHE A 193 -11.94 -7.87 -4.38
N VAL A 194 -11.91 -8.37 -3.14
CA VAL A 194 -12.05 -7.54 -1.94
C VAL A 194 -10.95 -6.48 -1.85
N SER A 195 -9.76 -6.77 -2.40
CA SER A 195 -8.66 -5.82 -2.44
C SER A 195 -8.58 -5.10 -3.79
N THR A 196 -8.72 -5.84 -4.90
CA THR A 196 -8.41 -5.26 -6.22
C THR A 196 -9.50 -4.32 -6.73
N LEU A 197 -10.80 -4.62 -6.55
CA LEU A 197 -11.87 -3.76 -7.05
C LEU A 197 -11.89 -2.38 -6.38
N PRO A 198 -11.77 -2.25 -5.04
CA PRO A 198 -11.66 -0.94 -4.41
C PRO A 198 -10.44 -0.15 -4.89
N SER A 199 -9.30 -0.81 -5.06
CA SER A 199 -8.11 -0.15 -5.60
C SER A 199 -8.30 0.35 -7.03
N TYR A 200 -8.97 -0.41 -7.90
CA TYR A 200 -9.31 0.06 -9.25
C TYR A 200 -10.25 1.26 -9.21
N ALA A 201 -11.28 1.22 -8.36
CA ALA A 201 -12.21 2.33 -8.18
C ALA A 201 -11.48 3.61 -7.74
N CYS A 202 -10.50 3.51 -6.84
CA CYS A 202 -9.67 4.65 -6.42
C CYS A 202 -8.92 5.28 -7.61
N VAL A 203 -8.26 4.46 -8.44
CA VAL A 203 -7.50 4.95 -9.61
C VAL A 203 -8.42 5.59 -10.65
N VAL A 204 -9.55 4.94 -10.95
CA VAL A 204 -10.55 5.45 -11.91
C VAL A 204 -11.12 6.77 -11.42
N TYR A 205 -11.43 6.90 -10.13
CA TYR A 205 -11.90 8.15 -9.55
C TYR A 205 -10.85 9.26 -9.66
N LEU A 206 -9.62 9.00 -9.21
CA LEU A 206 -8.53 9.97 -9.23
C LEU A 206 -8.28 10.51 -10.65
N LEU A 207 -8.14 9.60 -11.61
CA LEU A 207 -7.85 9.95 -13.00
C LEU A 207 -9.08 10.53 -13.73
N GLY A 208 -10.27 10.01 -13.47
CA GLY A 208 -11.52 10.48 -14.07
C GLY A 208 -11.81 11.93 -13.72
N GLU A 209 -11.58 12.33 -12.46
CA GLU A 209 -11.75 13.71 -12.02
C GLU A 209 -10.74 14.67 -12.66
N VAL A 210 -9.50 14.22 -12.91
CA VAL A 210 -8.51 15.01 -13.67
C VAL A 210 -9.01 15.23 -15.10
N VAL A 211 -9.46 14.18 -15.79
CA VAL A 211 -9.98 14.28 -17.16
C VAL A 211 -11.20 15.20 -17.20
N ARG A 212 -12.16 15.02 -16.28
CA ARG A 212 -13.35 15.87 -16.17
C ARG A 212 -12.97 17.34 -15.98
N SER A 213 -12.02 17.62 -15.09
CA SER A 213 -11.57 18.99 -14.80
C SER A 213 -10.92 19.64 -16.01
N VAL A 214 -10.11 18.90 -16.79
CA VAL A 214 -9.49 19.42 -18.02
C VAL A 214 -10.53 19.67 -19.12
N VAL A 215 -11.49 18.76 -19.30
CA VAL A 215 -12.51 18.90 -20.35
C VAL A 215 -13.48 20.05 -20.05
N ALA A 216 -13.81 20.29 -18.78
CA ALA A 216 -14.70 21.38 -18.37
C ALA A 216 -14.08 22.78 -18.49
N LEU A 217 -12.79 22.90 -18.81
CA LEU A 217 -12.13 24.18 -19.09
C LEU A 217 -12.38 24.69 -20.52
N LYS A 218 -13.06 23.91 -21.37
CA LYS A 218 -13.52 24.33 -22.70
C LYS A 218 -14.85 25.06 -22.60
#